data_AF-A0A913ZAQ2-F1
#
_entry.id   AF-A0A913ZAQ2-F1
#
_cell.length_a   1.000
_cell.length_b   1.000
_cell.length_c   1.000
_cell.angle_alpha   90.00
_cell.angle_beta   90.00
_cell.angle_gamma   90.00
#
_symmetry.space_group_name_H-M   'P 1'
#
loop_
_entity.id
_entity.type
_entity.pdbx_description
1 polymer ?
#
loop_
_entity_poly.entity_id
_entity_poly.type
_entity_poly.pdbx_seq_one_letter_code
_entity_poly.pdbx_strand_id
1 'polypeptide(L)'
;MLRILFSCLMLICRVESNWEAEDSDPSDANLGFSLINMTCNDAMDLCQHNYIASVHSREVLAVFEYTKDPYKFQVSVREGIRSKDWSFFQDDVDGKYRWCESVNSEASWVFYYSRRYTACFENSFDDISIPEGCAKPLAVVTYDTHLYDDKVRGQQMLLCLP
;
A
#
# COMPACT_ATOMS: atom_id res chain seq x y z
N MET A 1 18.28 -38.49 -17.28
CA MET A 1 18.45 -37.79 -15.98
C MET A 1 18.56 -36.26 -16.12
N LEU A 2 19.11 -35.72 -17.22
CA LEU A 2 19.19 -34.26 -17.44
C LEU A 2 17.82 -33.55 -17.45
N ARG A 3 16.76 -34.22 -17.93
CA ARG A 3 15.40 -33.68 -17.96
C ARG A 3 14.79 -33.44 -16.57
N ILE A 4 15.13 -34.26 -15.58
CA ILE A 4 14.65 -34.11 -14.20
C ILE A 4 15.33 -32.90 -13.54
N LEU A 5 16.60 -32.66 -13.87
CA LEU A 5 17.37 -31.52 -13.37
C LEU A 5 16.77 -30.17 -13.82
N PHE A 6 16.33 -30.08 -15.08
CA PHE A 6 15.66 -28.88 -15.61
C PHE A 6 14.30 -28.63 -14.95
N SER A 7 13.54 -29.68 -14.64
CA SER A 7 12.27 -29.55 -13.93
C SER A 7 12.44 -29.07 -12.48
N CYS A 8 13.52 -29.47 -11.80
CA CYS A 8 13.82 -28.97 -10.46
C CYS A 8 14.29 -27.51 -10.46
N LEU A 9 15.02 -27.05 -11.48
CA LEU A 9 15.48 -25.66 -11.60
C LEU A 9 14.34 -24.66 -11.79
N MET A 10 13.27 -25.04 -12.52
CA MET A 10 12.08 -24.20 -12.70
C MET A 10 11.29 -23.98 -11.39
N LEU A 11 11.44 -24.84 -10.39
CA LEU A 11 10.76 -24.72 -9.10
C LEU A 11 11.51 -23.82 -8.09
N ILE A 12 12.76 -23.44 -8.40
CA ILE A 12 13.60 -22.62 -7.50
C ILE A 12 13.60 -21.14 -7.92
N CYS A 13 13.23 -20.85 -9.17
CA CYS A 13 12.98 -19.48 -9.60
C CYS A 13 11.69 -18.98 -8.94
N ARG A 14 11.80 -18.26 -7.82
CA ARG A 14 10.72 -17.41 -7.34
C ARG A 14 10.40 -16.42 -8.46
N VAL A 15 9.24 -16.59 -9.08
CA VAL A 15 8.65 -15.57 -9.94
C VAL A 15 8.17 -14.48 -8.99
N GLU A 16 8.87 -13.35 -8.94
CA GLU A 16 8.31 -12.12 -8.36
C GLU A 16 7.12 -11.72 -9.23
N SER A 17 5.92 -11.93 -8.69
CA SER A 17 4.67 -11.60 -9.35
C SER A 17 4.49 -10.07 -9.34
N ASN A 18 4.94 -9.42 -10.41
CA ASN A 18 4.39 -8.12 -10.81
C ASN A 18 2.94 -8.34 -11.24
N TRP A 19 1.99 -8.11 -10.33
CA TRP A 19 0.57 -8.15 -10.66
C TRP A 19 0.09 -6.75 -11.00
N GLU A 20 -0.26 -6.52 -12.26
CA GLU A 20 -1.04 -5.38 -12.69
C GLU A 20 -2.42 -5.80 -13.20
N ALA A 21 -3.32 -4.82 -13.08
CA ALA A 21 -4.56 -4.61 -13.80
C ALA A 21 -5.82 -5.33 -13.29
N GLU A 22 -6.74 -4.49 -12.79
CA GLU A 22 -8.18 -4.53 -13.01
C GLU A 22 -8.86 -5.90 -12.85
N ASP A 23 -9.63 -6.04 -11.76
CA ASP A 23 -10.33 -7.26 -11.32
C ASP A 23 -9.42 -8.37 -10.76
N SER A 24 -9.26 -8.39 -9.44
CA SER A 24 -8.91 -9.64 -8.76
C SER A 24 -9.79 -9.88 -7.53
N ASP A 25 -10.50 -11.00 -7.59
CA ASP A 25 -11.21 -11.64 -6.50
C ASP A 25 -10.25 -11.81 -5.29
N PRO A 26 -10.54 -11.18 -4.14
CA PRO A 26 -9.62 -11.04 -3.00
C PRO A 26 -9.49 -12.32 -2.15
N SER A 27 -9.83 -13.49 -2.69
CA SER A 27 -9.81 -14.74 -1.93
C SER A 27 -8.40 -15.33 -1.69
N ASP A 28 -7.35 -14.89 -2.41
CA ASP A 28 -6.05 -15.59 -2.44
C ASP A 28 -4.74 -14.73 -2.32
N ALA A 29 -4.74 -13.52 -1.76
CA ALA A 29 -3.50 -12.70 -1.70
C ALA A 29 -2.94 -12.49 -0.28
N ASN A 30 -1.76 -13.06 0.00
CA ASN A 30 -0.83 -12.59 1.03
C ASN A 30 -0.14 -11.32 0.51
N LEU A 31 -0.76 -10.15 0.74
CA LEU A 31 -0.30 -8.79 0.41
C LEU A 31 0.12 -8.59 -1.06
N GLY A 32 -0.85 -8.29 -1.94
CA GLY A 32 -0.55 -7.91 -3.33
C GLY A 32 0.29 -6.62 -3.40
N PHE A 33 1.12 -6.47 -4.43
CA PHE A 33 1.97 -5.29 -4.62
C PHE A 33 1.55 -4.53 -5.88
N SER A 34 1.42 -3.21 -5.79
CA SER A 34 1.07 -2.36 -6.93
C SER A 34 1.92 -1.11 -6.99
N LEU A 35 2.30 -0.72 -8.21
CA LEU A 35 2.95 0.56 -8.49
C LEU A 35 1.90 1.62 -8.77
N ILE A 36 2.07 2.80 -8.17
CA ILE A 36 1.14 3.93 -8.30
C ILE A 36 1.93 5.19 -8.67
N ASN A 37 1.74 5.65 -9.90
CA ASN A 37 2.25 6.94 -10.32
C ASN A 37 1.33 8.06 -9.83
N MET A 38 1.87 8.96 -9.02
CA MET A 38 1.12 10.09 -8.49
C MET A 38 0.89 11.15 -9.56
N THR A 39 -0.26 11.80 -9.52
CA THR A 39 -0.56 12.94 -10.39
C THR A 39 -0.09 14.22 -9.71
N CYS A 40 0.84 14.93 -10.33
CA CYS A 40 1.36 16.19 -9.83
C CYS A 40 0.74 17.40 -10.54
N ASN A 41 0.72 18.53 -9.87
CA ASN A 41 0.40 19.81 -10.49
C ASN A 41 1.55 20.34 -11.37
N ASP A 42 1.30 21.41 -12.13
CA ASP A 42 2.28 22.00 -13.06
C ASP A 42 3.59 22.45 -12.38
N ALA A 43 3.51 22.87 -11.10
CA ALA A 43 4.66 23.31 -10.32
C ALA A 43 5.48 22.14 -9.74
N MET A 44 4.97 20.91 -9.81
CA MET A 44 5.57 19.71 -9.22
C MET A 44 5.83 19.86 -7.70
N ASP A 45 5.03 20.68 -7.03
CA ASP A 45 5.12 20.93 -5.59
C ASP A 45 4.03 20.18 -4.79
N LEU A 46 2.98 19.72 -5.47
CA LEU A 46 1.89 18.93 -4.92
C LEU A 46 1.58 17.74 -5.84
N CYS A 47 1.67 16.54 -5.29
CA CYS A 47 1.36 15.30 -5.97
C CYS A 47 0.32 14.51 -5.18
N GLN A 48 -0.65 13.91 -5.88
CA GLN A 48 -1.73 13.17 -5.24
C GLN A 48 -2.07 11.85 -5.94
N HIS A 49 -2.59 10.91 -5.17
CA HIS A 49 -3.27 9.72 -5.66
C HIS A 49 -4.58 9.53 -4.88
N ASN A 50 -5.66 9.25 -5.60
CA ASN A 50 -6.99 9.03 -5.05
C ASN A 50 -7.41 7.59 -5.29
N TYR A 51 -7.86 6.92 -4.24
CA TYR A 51 -8.33 5.54 -4.27
C TYR A 51 -9.71 5.44 -3.61
N ILE A 52 -10.66 4.83 -4.30
CA ILE A 52 -12.01 4.58 -3.76
C ILE A 52 -12.12 3.10 -3.45
N ALA A 53 -12.42 2.78 -2.19
CA ALA A 53 -12.65 1.42 -1.72
C ALA A 53 -14.12 1.23 -1.34
N SER A 54 -14.68 0.07 -1.65
CA SER A 54 -15.99 -0.37 -1.16
C SER A 54 -15.82 -1.30 0.04
N VAL A 55 -16.25 -0.87 1.22
CA VAL A 55 -16.18 -1.66 2.46
C VAL A 55 -17.58 -1.78 3.07
N HIS A 56 -18.13 -2.99 3.13
CA HIS A 56 -19.46 -3.27 3.70
C HIS A 56 -20.58 -2.36 3.12
N SER A 57 -20.62 -2.23 1.79
CA SER A 57 -21.57 -1.35 1.07
C SER A 57 -21.41 0.14 1.35
N ARG A 58 -20.27 0.55 1.92
CA ARG A 58 -19.88 1.95 2.08
C ARG A 58 -18.70 2.27 1.20
N GLU A 59 -18.74 3.43 0.56
CA GLU A 59 -17.60 3.94 -0.19
C GLU A 59 -16.70 4.77 0.73
N VAL A 60 -15.41 4.50 0.63
CA VAL A 60 -14.35 5.18 1.36
C VAL A 60 -13.38 5.76 0.34
N LEU A 61 -13.13 7.06 0.42
CA LEU A 61 -12.12 7.74 -0.39
C LEU A 61 -10.84 7.88 0.44
N ALA A 62 -9.76 7.25 -0.03
CA ALA A 62 -8.41 7.48 0.45
C ALA A 62 -7.69 8.45 -0.51
N VAL A 63 -7.08 9.50 0.05
CA VAL A 63 -6.27 10.49 -0.68
C VAL A 63 -4.87 10.45 -0.11
N PHE A 64 -3.90 10.12 -0.95
CA PHE A 64 -2.47 10.20 -0.65
C PHE A 64 -1.94 11.47 -1.27
N GLU A 65 -1.28 12.30 -0.48
CA GLU A 65 -0.78 13.60 -0.89
C GLU A 65 0.67 13.77 -0.47
N TYR A 66 1.48 14.31 -1.36
CA TYR A 66 2.84 14.70 -1.11
C TYR A 66 3.04 16.17 -1.49
N THR A 67 3.51 16.96 -0.53
CA THR A 67 3.95 18.34 -0.73
C THR A 67 5.47 18.40 -0.68
N LYS A 68 6.09 19.12 -1.60
CA LYS A 68 7.55 19.23 -1.71
C LYS A 68 8.14 20.26 -0.74
N ASP A 69 7.45 21.35 -0.45
CA ASP A 69 7.93 22.39 0.46
C ASP A 69 6.79 22.94 1.34
N PRO A 70 6.74 22.59 2.64
CA PRO A 70 7.63 21.65 3.33
C PRO A 70 7.42 20.21 2.83
N TYR A 71 8.44 19.35 2.96
CA TYR A 71 8.30 17.93 2.65
C TYR A 71 7.26 17.32 3.58
N LYS A 72 6.10 16.99 3.04
CA LYS A 72 4.96 16.50 3.80
C LYS A 72 4.31 15.37 3.05
N PHE A 73 4.10 14.25 3.74
CA PHE A 73 3.25 13.18 3.27
C PHE A 73 1.96 13.17 4.10
N GLN A 74 0.81 13.14 3.43
CA GLN A 74 -0.50 13.13 4.07
C GLN A 74 -1.36 12.02 3.49
N VAL A 75 -2.13 11.38 4.38
CA VAL A 75 -3.18 10.44 4.01
C VAL A 75 -4.49 10.89 4.63
N SER A 76 -5.49 11.03 3.79
CA SER A 76 -6.83 11.45 4.20
C SER A 76 -7.82 10.35 3.83
N VAL A 77 -8.55 9.82 4.81
CA VAL A 77 -9.59 8.82 4.59
C VAL A 77 -10.93 9.43 4.91
N ARG A 78 -11.86 9.38 3.94
CA ARG A 78 -13.19 10.00 4.01
C ARG A 78 -14.28 8.96 3.80
N GLU A 79 -15.24 8.95 4.71
CA GLU A 79 -16.43 8.09 4.69
C GLU A 79 -17.66 8.95 5.00
N GLY A 80 -18.36 9.42 3.96
CA GLY A 80 -19.48 10.34 4.11
C GLY A 80 -19.08 11.64 4.81
N ILE A 81 -19.55 11.85 6.05
CA ILE A 81 -19.24 13.03 6.87
C ILE A 81 -18.02 12.84 7.79
N ARG A 82 -17.47 11.63 7.88
CA ARG A 82 -16.31 11.33 8.72
C ARG A 82 -15.05 11.47 7.89
N SER A 83 -14.08 12.21 8.41
CA SER A 83 -12.72 12.26 7.86
C SER A 83 -11.71 11.90 8.94
N LYS A 84 -10.67 11.21 8.54
CA LYS A 84 -9.48 11.00 9.35
C LYS A 84 -8.27 11.33 8.49
N ASP A 85 -7.49 12.28 8.97
CA ASP A 85 -6.32 12.75 8.29
C ASP A 85 -5.09 12.41 9.14
N TRP A 86 -4.05 11.95 8.46
CA TRP A 86 -2.76 11.71 9.06
C TRP A 86 -1.71 12.40 8.21
N SER A 87 -0.74 13.03 8.84
CA SER A 87 0.34 13.69 8.13
C SER A 87 1.66 13.52 8.84
N PHE A 88 2.72 13.46 8.05
CA PHE A 88 4.09 13.37 8.48
C PHE A 88 4.91 14.43 7.74
N PHE A 89 5.74 15.15 8.50
CA PHE A 89 6.63 16.18 7.98
C PHE A 89 8.06 15.67 8.04
N GLN A 90 8.83 15.97 7.00
CA GLN A 90 10.25 15.67 6.92
C GLN A 90 11.05 16.97 6.83
N ASP A 91 12.08 17.09 7.65
CA ASP A 91 13.07 18.16 7.50
C ASP A 91 14.06 17.84 6.37
N ASP A 92 14.27 16.55 6.10
CA ASP A 92 15.17 16.02 5.08
C ASP A 92 14.46 14.96 4.24
N VAL A 93 14.45 15.14 2.92
CA VAL A 93 13.80 14.24 1.95
C VAL A 93 14.48 12.87 1.88
N ASP A 94 15.77 12.81 2.17
CA ASP A 94 16.56 11.57 2.14
C ASP A 94 16.51 10.83 3.50
N GLY A 95 15.94 11.47 4.53
CA GLY A 95 15.75 10.88 5.84
C GLY A 95 14.79 9.69 5.77
N LYS A 96 15.27 8.50 6.16
CA LYS A 96 14.42 7.30 6.24
C LYS A 96 13.37 7.44 7.35
N TYR A 97 12.13 7.08 7.07
CA TYR A 97 11.03 7.02 8.02
C TYR A 97 10.22 5.75 7.84
N ARG A 98 9.60 5.34 8.94
CA ARG A 98 8.51 4.35 8.98
C ARG A 98 7.53 4.76 10.06
N TRP A 99 6.28 4.91 9.69
CA TRP A 99 5.20 5.22 10.62
C TRP A 99 4.04 4.24 10.37
N CYS A 100 3.52 3.66 11.45
CA CYS A 100 2.46 2.66 11.39
C CYS A 100 1.35 3.00 12.37
N GLU A 101 0.12 2.85 11.93
CA GLU A 101 -1.08 2.96 12.74
C GLU A 101 -1.81 1.62 12.75
N SER A 102 -2.32 1.22 13.92
CA SER A 102 -3.12 0.02 14.05
C SER A 102 -4.43 0.31 14.74
N VAL A 103 -5.51 -0.24 14.21
CA VAL A 103 -6.84 -0.19 14.81
C VAL A 103 -7.29 -1.62 15.08
N ASN A 104 -7.63 -1.89 16.34
CA ASN A 104 -8.25 -3.14 16.73
C ASN A 104 -9.77 -2.97 16.76
N SER A 105 -10.47 -3.93 16.17
CA SER A 105 -11.93 -4.06 16.25
C SER A 105 -12.24 -5.36 16.96
N GLU A 106 -13.03 -5.28 18.02
CA GLU A 106 -13.54 -6.45 18.72
C GLU A 106 -14.66 -7.13 17.94
N ALA A 107 -14.90 -8.41 18.24
CA ALA A 107 -16.03 -9.12 17.67
C ALA A 107 -17.35 -8.41 18.06
N SER A 108 -18.21 -8.18 17.08
CA SER A 108 -19.49 -7.50 17.21
C SER A 108 -20.51 -8.11 16.24
N TRP A 109 -21.76 -7.66 16.32
CA TRP A 109 -22.79 -8.07 15.35
C TRP A 109 -22.48 -7.64 13.91
N VAL A 110 -21.62 -6.63 13.72
CA VAL A 110 -21.12 -6.18 12.40
C VAL A 110 -19.89 -6.99 11.97
N PHE A 111 -18.99 -7.27 12.91
CA PHE A 111 -17.77 -8.03 12.69
C PHE A 111 -17.77 -9.29 13.53
N TYR A 112 -18.18 -10.43 12.96
CA TYR A 112 -18.30 -11.70 13.70
C TYR A 112 -17.00 -12.19 14.38
N TYR A 113 -15.86 -11.62 14.01
CA TYR A 113 -14.55 -11.94 14.57
C TYR A 113 -13.75 -10.67 14.84
N SER A 114 -12.86 -10.73 15.83
CA SER A 114 -11.90 -9.65 16.08
C SER A 114 -10.99 -9.45 14.86
N ARG A 115 -10.66 -8.21 14.55
CA ARG A 115 -9.78 -7.84 13.44
C ARG A 115 -8.80 -6.77 13.88
N ARG A 116 -7.57 -6.84 13.40
CA ARG A 116 -6.61 -5.73 13.49
C ARG A 116 -6.32 -5.23 12.09
N TYR A 117 -6.51 -3.93 11.89
CA TYR A 117 -6.12 -3.24 10.66
C TYR A 117 -4.83 -2.48 10.93
N THR A 118 -3.84 -2.63 10.07
CA THR A 118 -2.57 -1.89 10.13
C THR A 118 -2.39 -1.10 8.84
N ALA A 119 -1.94 0.15 8.98
CA ALA A 119 -1.48 0.96 7.87
C ALA A 119 -0.06 1.44 8.19
N CYS A 120 0.91 1.11 7.35
CA CYS A 120 2.29 1.55 7.46
C CYS A 120 2.70 2.39 6.26
N PHE A 121 3.48 3.42 6.51
CA PHE A 121 4.01 4.36 5.53
C PHE A 121 5.51 4.47 5.75
N GLU A 122 6.29 4.17 4.72
CA GLU A 122 7.75 4.20 4.81
C GLU A 122 8.40 4.62 3.49
N ASN A 123 9.57 5.24 3.55
CA ASN A 123 10.40 5.55 2.37
C ASN A 123 11.70 4.73 2.35
N SER A 124 11.69 3.56 3.00
CA SER A 124 12.75 2.57 2.85
C SER A 124 12.38 1.61 1.72
N PHE A 125 13.28 1.47 0.74
CA PHE A 125 13.07 0.60 -0.42
C PHE A 125 14.06 -0.58 -0.44
N ASP A 126 14.82 -0.77 0.63
CA ASP A 126 15.91 -1.76 0.72
C ASP A 126 15.41 -3.21 0.50
N ASP A 127 14.15 -3.48 0.83
CA ASP A 127 13.53 -4.80 0.77
C ASP A 127 12.62 -5.01 -0.45
N ILE A 128 12.58 -4.05 -1.39
CA ILE A 128 11.73 -4.13 -2.59
C ILE A 128 12.50 -3.86 -3.88
N SER A 129 12.14 -4.59 -4.94
CA SER A 129 12.60 -4.30 -6.30
C SER A 129 11.78 -3.14 -6.86
N ILE A 130 12.41 -1.98 -7.13
CA ILE A 130 11.74 -0.84 -7.74
C ILE A 130 11.46 -1.15 -9.22
N PRO A 131 10.20 -1.19 -9.68
CA PRO A 131 9.88 -1.48 -11.08
C PRO A 131 10.33 -0.35 -12.01
N GLU A 132 10.64 -0.66 -13.27
CA GLU A 132 11.05 0.33 -14.29
C GLU A 132 10.03 1.47 -14.51
N GLY A 133 8.75 1.24 -14.18
CA GLY A 133 7.69 2.25 -14.26
C GLY A 133 7.73 3.33 -13.17
N CYS A 134 8.63 3.23 -12.19
CA CYS A 134 8.75 4.17 -11.07
C CYS A 134 9.96 5.08 -11.26
N ALA A 135 9.76 6.28 -11.80
CA ALA A 135 10.86 7.22 -12.05
C ALA A 135 11.54 7.67 -10.76
N LYS A 136 10.74 8.04 -9.75
CA LYS A 136 11.24 8.43 -8.44
C LYS A 136 10.37 7.82 -7.33
N PRO A 137 10.85 6.81 -6.59
CA PRO A 137 10.09 6.21 -5.50
C PRO A 137 9.92 7.23 -4.37
N LEU A 138 8.72 7.30 -3.82
CA LEU A 138 8.37 8.23 -2.75
C LEU A 138 8.11 7.52 -1.43
N ALA A 139 7.19 6.57 -1.44
CA ALA A 139 6.78 5.86 -0.23
C ALA A 139 6.18 4.50 -0.59
N VAL A 140 6.40 3.52 0.27
CA VAL A 140 5.63 2.28 0.32
C VAL A 140 4.52 2.45 1.34
N VAL A 141 3.29 2.21 0.91
CA VAL A 141 2.13 2.15 1.78
C VAL A 141 1.70 0.70 1.91
N THR A 142 1.78 0.15 3.11
CA THR A 142 1.28 -1.20 3.41
C THR A 142 -0.01 -1.09 4.20
N TYR A 143 -1.08 -1.66 3.68
CA TYR A 143 -2.31 -1.92 4.42
C TYR A 143 -2.43 -3.41 4.65
N ASP A 144 -2.62 -3.82 5.90
CA ASP A 144 -2.91 -5.20 6.24
C ASP A 144 -4.08 -5.33 7.21
N THR A 145 -4.72 -6.49 7.16
CA THR A 145 -5.75 -6.93 8.07
C THR A 145 -5.35 -8.29 8.61
N HIS A 146 -5.18 -8.38 9.91
CA HIS A 146 -5.03 -9.62 10.64
C HIS A 146 -6.41 -10.13 11.05
N LEU A 147 -6.74 -11.32 10.59
CA LEU A 147 -7.98 -12.02 10.93
C LEU A 147 -7.73 -13.04 12.05
N TYR A 148 -8.81 -13.57 12.61
CA TYR A 148 -8.77 -14.54 13.72
C TYR A 148 -8.09 -15.87 13.35
N ASP A 149 -7.95 -16.18 12.07
CA ASP A 149 -7.33 -17.40 11.54
C ASP A 149 -5.83 -17.21 11.25
N ASP A 150 -5.21 -16.19 11.85
CA ASP A 150 -3.82 -15.75 11.64
C ASP A 150 -3.48 -15.39 10.19
N LYS A 151 -4.48 -15.33 9.29
CA LYS A 151 -4.26 -14.88 7.92
C LYS A 151 -4.09 -13.37 7.90
N VAL A 152 -3.07 -12.95 7.17
CA VAL A 152 -2.81 -11.55 6.85
C VAL A 152 -3.29 -11.30 5.43
N ARG A 153 -4.18 -10.34 5.26
CA ARG A 153 -4.66 -9.89 3.95
C ARG A 153 -4.37 -8.43 3.78
N GLY A 154 -4.18 -7.97 2.54
CA GLY A 154 -3.93 -6.56 2.32
C GLY A 154 -3.18 -6.28 1.03
N GLN A 155 -2.55 -5.12 0.99
CA GLN A 155 -1.91 -4.59 -0.20
C GLN A 155 -0.71 -3.71 0.18
N GLN A 156 0.32 -3.75 -0.65
CA GLN A 156 1.43 -2.82 -0.66
C GLN A 156 1.34 -1.95 -1.92
N MET A 157 1.50 -0.65 -1.75
CA MET A 157 1.49 0.32 -2.83
C MET A 157 2.80 1.08 -2.83
N LEU A 158 3.57 0.99 -3.92
CA LEU A 158 4.72 1.86 -4.14
C LEU A 158 4.23 3.13 -4.83
N LEU A 159 4.23 4.24 -4.10
CA LEU A 159 3.94 5.56 -4.64
C LEU A 159 5.19 6.12 -5.31
N CYS A 160 5.03 6.57 -6.56
CA CYS A 160 6.10 7.10 -7.39
C CYS A 160 5.75 8.52 -7.87
N LEU A 161 6.74 9.40 -7.88
CA LEU A 161 6.65 10.70 -8.53
C LEU A 161 6.99 10.55 -10.03
N PRO A 162 6.34 11.33 -10.92
CA PRO A 162 6.62 11.32 -12.35
C PRO A 162 7.95 11.99 -12.71
#